data_AF-A0A2R6LQE1-F1
#
_entry.id   AF-A0A2R6LQE1-F1
#
_cell.length_a   1.000
_cell.length_b   1.000
_cell.length_c   1.000
_cell.angle_alpha   90.00
_cell.angle_beta   90.00
_cell.angle_gamma   90.00
#
_symmetry.space_group_name_H-M   'P 1'
#
loop_
_entity.id
_entity.type
_entity.pdbx_description
1 polymer ?
#
loop_
_entity_poly.entity_id
_entity_poly.type
_entity_poly.pdbx_seq_one_letter_code
_entity_poly.pdbx_strand_id
1 'polypeptide(L)'
;MTDADDDGLREVLLDYVEAMRATNGTLAVVADDGAADVYARWNGRGGRFEHLTIWPPWSIGGFDHKDGARLAEFLDEKEAVRPTLHGATPFEDQEVLASLSHRIWP
;
A
#
# COMPACT_ATOMS: atom_id res chain seq x y z
N MET A 1 -18.31 -22.19 2.59
CA MET A 1 -17.36 -22.44 1.47
C MET A 1 -16.50 -21.19 1.39
N THR A 2 -15.65 -20.97 2.39
CA THR A 2 -14.81 -19.75 2.48
C THR A 2 -13.89 -19.91 3.68
N ASP A 3 -12.74 -20.56 3.49
CA ASP A 3 -11.63 -20.59 4.46
C ASP A 3 -10.36 -20.86 3.66
N ALA A 4 -10.42 -21.86 2.76
CA ALA A 4 -9.33 -22.18 1.83
C ALA A 4 -9.04 -21.09 0.77
N ASP A 5 -10.07 -20.39 0.26
CA ASP A 5 -9.88 -19.29 -0.69
C ASP A 5 -9.31 -18.02 -0.01
N ASP A 6 -9.60 -17.86 1.29
CA ASP A 6 -9.16 -16.73 2.12
C ASP A 6 -7.68 -16.91 2.54
N ASP A 7 -7.32 -18.13 2.96
CA ASP A 7 -5.94 -18.49 3.31
C ASP A 7 -4.99 -18.34 2.10
N GLY A 8 -5.44 -18.75 0.90
CA GLY A 8 -4.68 -18.60 -0.34
C GLY A 8 -4.47 -17.14 -0.78
N LEU A 9 -5.45 -16.26 -0.54
CA LEU A 9 -5.28 -14.82 -0.77
C LEU A 9 -4.23 -14.25 0.18
N ARG A 10 -4.32 -14.62 1.45
CA ARG A 10 -3.39 -14.16 2.49
C ARG A 10 -1.95 -14.57 2.23
N GLU A 11 -1.70 -15.78 1.73
CA GLU A 11 -0.37 -16.21 1.29
C GLU A 11 0.18 -15.33 0.15
N VAL A 12 -0.64 -15.04 -0.86
CA VAL A 12 -0.26 -14.15 -1.98
C VAL A 12 0.06 -12.73 -1.49
N LEU A 13 -0.69 -12.20 -0.52
CA LEU A 13 -0.43 -10.89 0.05
C LEU A 13 0.88 -10.84 0.82
N LEU A 14 1.20 -11.89 1.59
CA LEU A 14 2.51 -12.02 2.25
C LEU A 14 3.65 -12.07 1.23
N ASP A 15 3.47 -12.79 0.12
CA ASP A 15 4.44 -12.82 -0.97
C ASP A 15 4.65 -11.44 -1.60
N TYR A 16 3.58 -10.66 -1.81
CA TYR A 16 3.70 -9.29 -2.30
C TYR A 16 4.43 -8.39 -1.30
N VAL A 17 4.14 -8.50 -0.01
CA VAL A 17 4.81 -7.75 1.06
C VAL A 17 6.30 -8.08 1.10
N GLU A 18 6.66 -9.35 1.04
CA GLU A 18 8.07 -9.77 1.00
C GLU A 18 8.73 -9.37 -0.32
N ALA A 19 8.03 -9.39 -1.45
CA ALA A 19 8.55 -8.91 -2.73
C ALA A 19 8.86 -7.41 -2.71
N MET A 20 8.01 -6.57 -2.10
CA MET A 20 8.29 -5.15 -1.90
C MET A 20 9.59 -4.95 -1.11
N ARG A 21 9.78 -5.72 -0.03
CA ARG A 21 10.99 -5.66 0.81
C ARG A 21 12.23 -6.16 0.06
N ALA A 22 12.14 -7.33 -0.57
CA ALA A 22 13.25 -7.96 -1.28
C ALA A 22 13.74 -7.13 -2.47
N THR A 23 12.83 -6.40 -3.13
CA THR A 23 13.15 -5.47 -4.22
C THR A 23 13.54 -4.07 -3.76
N ASN A 24 13.72 -3.88 -2.45
CA ASN A 24 14.05 -2.62 -1.82
C ASN A 24 13.09 -1.46 -2.21
N GLY A 25 11.80 -1.78 -2.36
CA GLY A 25 10.76 -0.81 -2.70
C GLY A 25 10.64 -0.49 -4.20
N THR A 26 11.32 -1.24 -5.08
CA THR A 26 11.12 -1.12 -6.53
C THR A 26 9.70 -1.54 -6.94
N LEU A 27 9.16 -2.54 -6.24
CA LEU A 27 7.76 -2.90 -6.29
C LEU A 27 6.98 -2.17 -5.19
N ALA A 28 5.77 -1.79 -5.54
CA ALA A 28 4.72 -1.31 -4.64
C ALA A 28 3.48 -2.20 -4.82
N VAL A 29 2.51 -2.06 -3.92
CA VAL A 29 1.18 -2.67 -4.05
C VAL A 29 0.14 -1.56 -4.14
N VAL A 30 -0.83 -1.76 -5.02
CA VAL A 30 -2.02 -0.90 -5.14
C VAL A 30 -3.25 -1.73 -4.82
N ALA A 31 -4.19 -1.13 -4.12
CA ALA A 31 -5.50 -1.69 -3.83
C ALA A 31 -6.55 -0.58 -3.80
N ASP A 32 -7.81 -0.96 -3.78
CA ASP A 32 -8.94 -0.04 -3.76
C ASP A 32 -9.67 -0.16 -2.40
N ASP A 33 -10.03 0.98 -1.81
CA ASP A 33 -10.82 1.08 -0.57
C ASP A 33 -12.06 1.94 -0.83
N GLY A 34 -13.10 1.31 -1.39
CA GLY A 34 -14.30 1.99 -1.86
C GLY A 34 -13.98 2.94 -3.02
N ALA A 35 -13.98 4.25 -2.75
CA ALA A 35 -13.62 5.27 -3.75
C ALA A 35 -12.15 5.71 -3.65
N ALA A 36 -11.38 5.17 -2.70
CA ALA A 36 -10.00 5.55 -2.45
C ALA A 36 -9.02 4.58 -3.12
N ASP A 37 -7.90 5.12 -3.58
CA ASP A 37 -6.76 4.31 -3.98
C ASP A 37 -5.81 4.14 -2.77
N VAL A 38 -5.39 2.91 -2.50
CA VAL A 38 -4.41 2.56 -1.47
C VAL A 38 -3.10 2.17 -2.15
N TYR A 39 -2.02 2.82 -1.76
CA TYR A 39 -0.67 2.51 -2.23
C TYR A 39 0.19 2.06 -1.05
N ALA A 40 0.89 0.94 -1.17
CA ALA A 40 1.82 0.45 -0.17
C ALA A 40 3.21 0.22 -0.78
N ARG A 41 4.26 0.48 -0.01
CA ARG A 41 5.65 0.21 -0.43
C ARG A 41 6.56 -0.13 0.74
N TRP A 42 7.72 -0.68 0.41
CA TRP A 42 8.87 -0.71 1.31
C TRP A 42 9.74 0.54 1.14
N ASN A 43 9.99 1.26 2.23
CA ASN A 43 10.97 2.33 2.27
C ASN A 43 12.32 1.77 2.75
N GLY A 44 13.19 1.39 1.81
CA GLY A 44 14.51 0.84 2.08
C GLY A 44 15.43 1.74 2.91
N ARG A 45 15.28 3.06 2.80
CA ARG A 45 16.07 4.02 3.60
C ARG A 45 15.59 4.08 5.05
N GLY A 46 14.28 3.98 5.25
CA GLY A 46 13.64 3.99 6.57
C GLY A 46 13.57 2.61 7.23
N GLY A 47 13.86 1.52 6.49
CA GLY A 47 13.76 0.15 6.98
C GLY A 47 12.34 -0.23 7.41
N ARG A 48 11.32 0.28 6.73
CA ARG A 48 9.90 0.14 7.15
C ARG A 48 8.95 0.09 5.96
N PHE A 49 7.74 -0.44 6.17
CA PHE A 49 6.65 -0.29 5.22
C PHE A 49 5.93 1.05 5.42
N GLU A 50 5.39 1.57 4.31
CA GLU A 50 4.61 2.79 4.26
C GLU A 50 3.36 2.51 3.41
N HIS A 51 2.21 3.04 3.82
CA HIS A 51 1.04 3.10 2.95
C HIS A 51 0.51 4.53 2.84
N LEU A 52 -0.23 4.78 1.78
CA LEU A 52 -0.87 6.03 1.44
C LEU A 52 -2.26 5.73 0.88
N THR A 53 -3.32 6.20 1.53
CA THR A 53 -4.67 6.16 0.96
C THR A 53 -5.03 7.52 0.38
N ILE A 54 -5.51 7.57 -0.85
CA ILE A 54 -5.90 8.79 -1.56
C ILE A 54 -7.39 8.73 -1.86
N TRP A 55 -8.16 9.60 -1.19
CA TRP A 55 -9.58 9.79 -1.47
C TRP A 55 -9.80 10.93 -2.47
N PRO A 56 -10.62 10.75 -3.51
CA PRO A 56 -11.14 11.86 -4.30
C PRO A 56 -11.95 12.83 -3.40
N PRO A 57 -11.75 14.16 -3.48
CA PRO A 57 -10.94 14.84 -4.46
C PRO A 57 -9.45 14.67 -4.21
N TRP A 58 -8.88 14.81 -3.00
CA TRP A 58 -7.43 14.61 -2.77
C TRP A 58 -7.03 14.49 -1.28
N SER A 59 -7.75 13.72 -0.47
CA SER A 59 -7.47 13.60 0.97
C SER A 59 -6.60 12.38 1.29
N ILE A 60 -5.59 12.56 2.15
CA ILE A 60 -4.75 11.46 2.66
C ILE A 60 -5.49 10.75 3.80
N GLY A 61 -5.73 9.45 3.65
CA GLY A 61 -6.16 8.56 4.73
C GLY A 61 -4.99 7.68 5.20
N GLY A 62 -4.42 7.97 6.37
CA GLY A 62 -3.45 7.08 7.03
C GLY A 62 -2.06 7.04 6.41
N PHE A 63 -1.05 7.20 7.27
CA PHE A 63 0.37 6.96 7.00
C PHE A 63 0.84 6.04 8.13
N ASP A 64 0.56 4.74 8.04
CA ASP A 64 0.95 3.81 9.11
C ASP A 64 2.31 3.15 8.84
N HIS A 65 3.05 2.89 9.91
CA HIS A 65 4.39 2.32 9.95
C HIS A 65 4.32 0.81 10.25
N LYS A 66 3.44 0.09 9.55
CA LYS A 66 3.09 -1.28 9.90
C LYS A 66 4.24 -2.25 9.63
N ASP A 67 4.33 -3.27 10.47
CA ASP A 67 5.05 -4.50 10.16
C ASP A 67 4.40 -5.19 8.93
N GLY A 68 5.15 -6.08 8.27
CA GLY A 68 4.69 -6.71 7.03
C GLY A 68 3.42 -7.55 7.19
N ALA A 69 3.24 -8.21 8.34
CA ALA A 69 2.07 -9.04 8.60
C ALA A 69 0.80 -8.17 8.76
N ARG A 70 0.89 -7.07 9.50
CA ARG A 70 -0.19 -6.09 9.64
C ARG A 70 -0.50 -5.35 8.34
N LEU A 71 0.49 -5.19 7.46
CA LEU A 71 0.25 -4.66 6.12
C LEU A 71 -0.52 -5.67 5.26
N ALA A 72 -0.15 -6.95 5.30
CA ALA A 72 -0.90 -8.00 4.62
C ALA A 72 -2.35 -8.08 5.13
N GLU A 73 -2.56 -8.07 6.45
CA GLU A 73 -3.90 -7.99 7.07
C GLU A 73 -4.70 -6.78 6.60
N PHE A 74 -4.06 -5.61 6.51
CA PHE A 74 -4.72 -4.40 6.02
C PHE A 74 -5.12 -4.50 4.54
N LEU A 75 -4.29 -5.14 3.71
CA LEU A 75 -4.56 -5.32 2.28
C LEU A 75 -5.61 -6.40 2.00
N ASP A 76 -5.75 -7.38 2.91
CA ASP A 76 -6.73 -8.46 2.86
C ASP A 76 -8.17 -7.93 2.87
N GLU A 77 -8.38 -6.80 3.56
CA GLU A 77 -9.65 -6.08 3.62
C GLU A 77 -9.92 -5.19 2.39
N LYS A 78 -9.05 -5.21 1.36
CA LYS A 78 -9.11 -4.31 0.20
C LYS A 78 -9.47 -5.03 -1.09
N GLU A 79 -9.89 -4.25 -2.07
CA GLU A 79 -10.26 -4.75 -3.38
C GLU A 79 -9.15 -4.53 -4.42
N ALA A 80 -9.19 -5.28 -5.53
CA ALA A 80 -8.30 -5.12 -6.68
C ALA A 80 -6.79 -5.06 -6.38
N VAL A 81 -6.35 -5.77 -5.32
CA VAL A 81 -4.96 -5.78 -4.86
C VAL A 81 -4.02 -6.31 -5.96
N ARG A 82 -3.01 -5.52 -6.31
CA ARG A 82 -2.06 -5.85 -7.38
C ARG A 82 -0.69 -5.24 -7.13
N PRO A 83 0.40 -5.95 -7.48
CA PRO A 83 1.73 -5.37 -7.50
C PRO A 83 1.86 -4.37 -8.66
N THR A 84 2.62 -3.31 -8.44
CA THR A 84 2.93 -2.30 -9.45
C THR A 84 4.37 -1.80 -9.30
N LEU A 85 4.91 -1.17 -10.35
CA LEU A 85 6.21 -0.52 -10.28
C LEU A 85 6.12 0.78 -9.48
N HIS A 86 7.12 1.05 -8.65
CA HIS A 86 7.20 2.29 -7.86
C HIS A 86 7.05 3.56 -8.71
N GLY A 87 7.66 3.61 -9.89
CA GLY A 87 7.56 4.73 -10.83
C GLY A 87 6.16 4.99 -11.40
N ALA A 88 5.21 4.06 -11.23
CA ALA A 88 3.81 4.22 -11.62
C ALA A 88 2.92 4.64 -10.44
N THR A 89 3.51 4.98 -9.28
CA THR A 89 2.79 5.36 -8.06
C THR A 89 3.10 6.80 -7.66
N PRO A 90 2.25 7.44 -6.84
CA PRO A 90 2.52 8.75 -6.27
C PRO A 90 3.82 8.83 -5.45
N PHE A 91 4.42 7.70 -5.05
CA PHE A 91 5.68 7.69 -4.31
C PHE A 91 6.90 8.15 -5.11
N GLU A 92 6.84 8.13 -6.44
CA GLU A 92 7.90 8.64 -7.32
C GLU A 92 7.93 10.18 -7.32
N ASP A 93 6.76 10.81 -7.24
CA ASP A 93 6.61 12.25 -7.34
C ASP A 93 6.55 12.91 -5.95
N GLN A 94 7.69 13.49 -5.53
CA GLN A 94 7.80 14.21 -4.27
C GLN A 94 6.93 15.47 -4.22
N GLU A 95 6.64 16.11 -5.35
CA GLU A 95 5.76 17.28 -5.41
C GLU A 95 4.30 16.87 -5.18
N VAL A 96 3.88 15.74 -5.75
CA VAL A 96 2.56 15.15 -5.47
C VAL A 96 2.43 14.84 -3.99
N LEU A 97 3.38 14.13 -3.38
CA LEU A 97 3.33 13.83 -1.94
C LEU A 97 3.31 15.09 -1.07
N ALA A 98 4.14 16.09 -1.40
CA ALA A 98 4.16 17.37 -0.70
C ALA A 98 2.81 18.10 -0.82
N SER A 99 2.20 18.12 -2.01
CA SER A 99 0.89 18.73 -2.22
C SER A 99 -0.23 18.05 -1.43
N LEU A 100 -0.14 16.72 -1.25
CA LEU A 100 -1.10 15.92 -0.51
C LEU A 100 -0.95 16.10 1.01
N SER A 101 0.27 16.39 1.51
CA SER A 101 0.53 16.61 2.94
C SER A 101 -0.28 17.77 3.54
N HIS A 102 -0.68 18.75 2.73
CA HIS A 102 -1.54 19.86 3.12
C HIS A 102 -3.04 19.50 3.15
N ARG A 103 -3.41 18.29 2.74
CA ARG A 103 -4.79 17.80 2.60
C ARG A 103 -5.10 16.63 3.53
N ILE A 104 -4.28 16.44 4.57
CA ILE A 104 -4.54 15.50 5.66
C ILE A 104 -5.84 15.93 6.34
N TRP A 105 -6.85 15.07 6.30
CA TRP A 105 -8.12 15.32 6.99
C TRP A 105 -7.91 15.18 8.51
N PRO A 106 -8.42 16.11 9.35
CA PRO A 106 -8.27 16.05 10.80
C PRO A 106 -9.01 14.88 11.45
#